data_AF-A0A397D8P1-F1
#
_entry.id   AF-A0A397D8P1-F1
#
_cell.length_a   1.000
_cell.length_b   1.000
_cell.length_c   1.000
_cell.angle_alpha   90.00
_cell.angle_beta   90.00
_cell.angle_gamma   90.00
#
_symmetry.space_group_name_H-M   'P 1'
#
loop_
_entity.id
_entity.type
_entity.pdbx_description
1 polymer ?
#
loop_
_entity_poly.entity_id
_entity_poly.type
_entity_poly.pdbx_seq_one_letter_code
_entity_poly.pdbx_strand_id
1 'polypeptide(L)'
;IKRSVFRQTFASVISILERAVANAQATLVDFSDNQCYQDLCQVVSMAEGEPVYKDKDHMRPYYARNYLSTIDVVVEAAMLLP
;
A
#
# COMPACT_ATOMS: atom_id res chain seq x y z
N ILE A 1 -0.51 5.15 -12.88
CA ILE A 1 -0.72 6.46 -12.18
C ILE A 1 0.59 6.84 -11.52
N LYS A 2 0.97 8.13 -11.43
CA LYS A 2 2.18 8.51 -10.68
C LYS A 2 1.86 8.65 -9.19
N ARG A 3 2.69 8.08 -8.30
CA ARG A 3 2.47 8.14 -6.85
C ARG A 3 2.53 9.58 -6.35
N SER A 4 3.50 10.35 -6.81
CA SER A 4 3.70 11.77 -6.53
C SER A 4 2.45 12.59 -6.85
N VAL A 5 1.88 12.39 -8.05
CA VAL A 5 0.66 13.06 -8.49
C VAL A 5 -0.52 12.68 -7.59
N PHE A 6 -0.72 11.39 -7.30
CA PHE A 6 -1.76 10.95 -6.37
C PHE A 6 -1.61 11.62 -5.00
N ARG A 7 -0.40 11.58 -4.42
CA ARG A 7 -0.12 12.19 -3.11
C ARG A 7 -0.34 13.70 -3.11
N GLN A 8 -0.01 14.39 -4.20
CA GLN A 8 -0.27 15.82 -4.34
C GLN A 8 -1.76 16.13 -4.46
N THR A 9 -2.50 15.37 -5.29
CA THR A 9 -3.95 15.54 -5.48
C THR A 9 -4.72 15.33 -4.18
N PHE A 10 -4.31 14.35 -3.37
CA PHE A 10 -4.98 14.00 -2.11
C PHE A 10 -4.24 14.49 -0.86
N ALA A 11 -3.35 15.48 -1.01
CA ALA A 11 -2.45 15.93 0.06
C ALA A 11 -3.19 16.34 1.34
N SER A 12 -4.34 17.01 1.23
CA SER A 12 -5.14 17.44 2.38
C SER A 12 -5.64 16.25 3.21
N VAL A 13 -6.16 15.22 2.54
CA VAL A 13 -6.69 14.00 3.17
C VAL A 13 -5.54 13.17 3.76
N ILE A 14 -4.49 12.94 2.98
CA ILE A 14 -3.31 12.18 3.41
C ILE A 14 -2.69 12.83 4.66
N SER A 15 -2.57 14.16 4.67
CA SER A 15 -2.01 14.89 5.80
C SER A 15 -2.84 14.77 7.09
N ILE A 16 -4.17 14.66 6.98
CA ILE A 16 -5.04 14.38 8.14
C ILE A 16 -4.79 12.97 8.66
N LEU A 17 -4.70 11.98 7.77
CA LEU A 17 -4.46 10.59 8.14
C LEU A 17 -3.09 10.41 8.81
N GLU A 18 -2.03 10.95 8.22
CA GLU A 18 -0.67 10.89 8.76
C GLU A 18 -0.58 11.50 10.16
N ARG A 19 -1.22 12.66 10.39
CA ARG A 19 -1.30 13.27 11.72
C ARG A 19 -2.08 12.41 12.71
N ALA A 20 -3.24 11.89 12.31
CA ALA A 20 -4.07 11.08 13.19
C ALA A 20 -3.35 9.80 13.63
N VAL A 21 -2.67 9.12 12.70
CA VAL A 21 -1.86 7.93 12.97
C VAL A 21 -0.71 8.24 13.92
N ALA A 22 0.04 9.33 13.66
CA ALA A 22 1.14 9.73 14.52
C ALA A 22 0.68 10.04 15.95
N ASN A 23 -0.44 10.76 16.10
CA ASN A 23 -1.03 11.07 17.40
C ASN A 23 -1.50 9.82 18.16
N ALA A 24 -1.93 8.79 17.43
CA ALA A 24 -2.37 7.52 18.00
C ALA A 24 -1.21 6.56 18.32
N GLN A 25 0.05 6.95 18.05
CA GLN A 25 1.22 6.04 18.12
C GLN A 25 1.00 4.75 17.31
N ALA A 26 0.30 4.87 16.18
CA ALA A 26 -0.01 3.77 15.29
C ALA A 26 0.92 3.76 14.07
N THR A 27 0.89 2.67 13.31
CA THR A 27 1.61 2.52 12.05
C THR A 27 0.67 2.80 10.88
N LEU A 28 1.08 3.69 9.96
CA LEU A 28 0.37 3.89 8.69
C LEU A 28 0.88 2.85 7.69
N VAL A 29 0.00 1.96 7.24
CA VAL A 29 0.31 1.01 6.16
C VAL A 29 -0.06 1.64 4.82
N ASP A 30 0.91 2.25 4.13
CA ASP A 30 0.71 2.89 2.82
C ASP A 30 0.88 1.85 1.69
N PHE A 31 -0.23 1.34 1.16
CA PHE A 31 -0.20 0.36 0.06
C PHE A 31 0.52 0.87 -1.19
N SER A 32 0.63 2.20 -1.38
CA SER A 32 1.38 2.75 -2.51
C SER A 32 2.88 2.46 -2.45
N ASP A 33 3.42 2.06 -1.29
CA ASP A 33 4.81 1.58 -1.16
C ASP A 33 5.05 0.25 -1.88
N ASN A 34 4.02 -0.60 -1.99
CA ASN A 34 4.10 -1.87 -2.73
C ASN A 34 3.52 -1.77 -4.14
N GLN A 35 2.50 -0.93 -4.35
CA GLN A 35 1.87 -0.78 -5.66
C GLN A 35 2.66 0.10 -6.64
N CYS A 36 3.65 0.87 -6.17
CA CYS A 36 4.36 1.84 -7.00
C CYS A 36 5.88 1.63 -6.95
N TYR A 37 6.51 1.58 -8.12
CA TYR A 37 7.96 1.50 -8.28
C TYR A 37 8.46 2.70 -9.08
N GLN A 38 9.50 3.39 -8.56
CA GLN A 38 10.06 4.60 -9.18
C GLN A 38 8.98 5.62 -9.59
N ASP A 39 8.08 5.93 -8.66
CA ASP A 39 6.94 6.84 -8.84
C ASP A 39 5.82 6.32 -9.75
N LEU A 40 5.96 5.17 -10.40
CA LEU A 40 4.93 4.59 -11.26
C LEU A 40 4.15 3.49 -10.54
N CYS A 41 2.86 3.73 -10.32
CA CYS A 41 1.94 2.72 -9.79
C CYS A 41 1.48 1.78 -10.90
N GLN A 42 1.88 0.52 -10.77
CA GLN A 42 1.63 -0.55 -11.73
C GLN A 42 0.25 -1.15 -11.49
N VAL A 43 -0.40 -1.60 -12.57
CA VAL A 43 -1.70 -2.30 -12.50
C VAL A 43 -1.56 -3.81 -12.73
N VAL A 44 -0.35 -4.25 -13.05
CA VAL A 44 0.05 -5.65 -13.21
C VAL A 44 1.26 -5.92 -12.33
N SER A 45 1.35 -7.14 -11.79
CA SER A 45 2.55 -7.60 -11.10
C SER A 45 3.72 -7.63 -12.08
N MET A 46 4.84 -7.02 -11.68
CA MET A 46 6.07 -7.03 -12.49
C MET A 46 6.75 -8.41 -12.50
N ALA A 47 6.38 -9.32 -11.58
CA ALA A 47 6.96 -10.66 -11.50
C ALA A 47 6.27 -11.63 -12.48
N GLU A 48 4.94 -11.66 -12.48
CA GLU A 48 4.16 -12.70 -13.19
C GLU A 48 3.28 -12.14 -14.33
N GLY A 49 3.19 -10.81 -14.48
CA GLY A 49 2.32 -10.19 -15.49
C GLY A 49 0.81 -10.25 -15.18
N GLU A 50 0.44 -10.74 -13.99
CA GLU A 50 -0.96 -10.86 -13.57
C GLU A 50 -1.54 -9.52 -13.09
N PRO A 51 -2.84 -9.24 -13.34
CA PRO A 51 -3.49 -8.03 -12.84
C PRO A 51 -3.48 -7.93 -11.30
N VAL A 52 -3.22 -6.74 -10.77
CA VAL A 52 -3.32 -6.46 -9.33
C VAL A 52 -4.79 -6.50 -8.87
N TYR A 53 -5.69 -5.93 -9.68
CA TYR A 53 -7.10 -5.72 -9.31
C TYR A 53 -8.04 -6.66 -10.08
N LYS A 54 -9.13 -7.07 -9.42
CA LYS A 54 -10.25 -7.79 -10.04
C LYS A 54 -11.13 -6.83 -10.83
N ASP A 55 -11.40 -5.66 -10.24
CA ASP A 55 -12.20 -4.57 -10.78
C ASP A 55 -11.54 -3.22 -10.41
N LYS A 56 -12.30 -2.15 -10.16
CA LYS A 56 -11.75 -0.80 -10.00
C LYS A 56 -11.02 -0.59 -8.66
N ASP A 57 -11.35 -1.36 -7.63
CA ASP A 57 -10.93 -1.11 -6.25
C ASP A 57 -10.64 -2.37 -5.43
N HIS A 58 -10.95 -3.56 -5.95
CA HIS A 58 -10.69 -4.82 -5.25
C HIS A 58 -9.41 -5.49 -5.73
N MET A 59 -8.42 -5.64 -4.83
CA MET A 59 -7.22 -6.44 -5.11
C MET A 59 -7.60 -7.92 -5.33
N ARG A 60 -6.92 -8.58 -6.28
CA ARG A 60 -7.11 -10.02 -6.49
C ARG A 60 -6.54 -10.80 -5.30
N PRO A 61 -7.23 -11.85 -4.84
CA PRO A 61 -6.70 -12.71 -3.77
C PRO A 61 -5.33 -13.31 -4.10
N TYR A 62 -5.10 -13.68 -5.36
CA TYR A 62 -3.79 -14.17 -5.81
C TYR A 62 -2.69 -13.12 -5.63
N TYR A 63 -2.94 -11.87 -6.02
CA TYR A 63 -1.98 -10.79 -5.83
C TYR A 63 -1.72 -10.54 -4.33
N ALA A 64 -2.79 -10.38 -3.55
CA ALA A 64 -2.70 -10.12 -2.12
C ALA A 64 -1.89 -11.20 -1.37
N ARG A 65 -2.12 -12.48 -1.70
CA ARG A 65 -1.44 -13.61 -1.06
C ARG A 65 0.06 -13.67 -1.36
N ASN A 66 0.47 -13.31 -2.58
CA ASN A 66 1.83 -13.57 -3.05
C ASN A 66 2.71 -12.32 -3.12
N TYR A 67 2.13 -11.11 -3.20
CA TYR A 67 2.87 -9.89 -3.54
C TYR A 67 2.57 -8.67 -2.66
N LEU A 68 1.52 -8.69 -1.83
CA LEU A 68 1.17 -7.54 -0.98
C LEU A 68 2.03 -7.47 0.29
N SER A 69 3.32 -7.20 0.13
CA SER A 69 4.29 -7.22 1.23
C SER A 69 4.18 -6.03 2.19
N THR A 70 3.43 -4.97 1.88
CA THR A 70 3.24 -3.84 2.83
C THR A 70 2.59 -4.30 4.13
N ILE A 71 1.82 -5.41 4.12
CA ILE A 71 1.17 -5.92 5.32
C ILE A 71 2.11 -6.75 6.20
N ASP A 72 3.30 -7.11 5.70
CA ASP A 72 4.25 -7.98 6.43
C ASP A 72 4.68 -7.34 7.76
N VAL A 73 4.69 -6.00 7.83
CA VAL A 73 4.94 -5.24 9.07
C VAL A 73 4.00 -5.62 10.22
N VAL A 74 2.77 -6.06 9.91
CA VAL A 74 1.79 -6.51 10.91
C VAL A 74 2.18 -7.89 11.45
N VAL A 75 2.62 -8.78 10.58
CA VAL A 75 3.10 -10.12 10.94
C VAL A 75 4.39 -10.00 11.74
N GLU A 76 5.34 -9.19 11.27
CA GLU A 76 6.59 -8.91 11.98
C GLU A 76 6.32 -8.35 13.37
N ALA A 77 5.45 -7.34 13.49
CA ALA A 77 5.05 -6.80 14.78
C ALA A 77 4.44 -7.87 15.70
N ALA A 78 3.57 -8.74 15.18
CA ALA A 78 2.97 -9.82 15.95
C ALA A 78 3.99 -10.88 16.40
N MET A 79 5.00 -11.18 15.58
CA MET A 79 6.06 -12.15 15.89
C MET A 79 7.07 -11.61 16.91
N LEU A 80 7.18 -10.29 17.06
CA LEU A 80 8.03 -9.62 18.05
C LEU A 80 7.36 -9.45 19.42
N LEU A 81 6.07 -9.78 19.54
CA LEU A 81 5.38 -9.79 20.83
C LEU A 81 5.80 -11.03 21.64
N PRO A 82 6.19 -10.86 22.92
CA PRO A 82 6.57 -11.97 23.79
C PRO A 82 5.41 -12.90 24.15
#